data_AF-A0AA43I0D0-F1
#
_entry.id   AF-A0AA43I0D0-F1
#
_cell.length_a   1.000
_cell.length_b   1.000
_cell.length_c   1.000
_cell.angle_alpha   90.00
_cell.angle_beta   90.00
_cell.angle_gamma   90.00
#
_symmetry.space_group_name_H-M   'P 1'
#
loop_
_entity.id
_entity.type
_entity.pdbx_description
1 polymer ?
#
loop_
_entity_poly.entity_id
_entity_poly.type
_entity_poly.pdbx_seq_one_letter_code
_entity_poly.pdbx_strand_id
1 'polypeptide(L)'
;MRYLRNKLFLYLFAWITIGLSSCGGKSEKAVSSTIPLLEVQGETTLDELLEIVDCTPLELSEKSLMGNIHKMNIYQKKYYILDRVQTRKVHVFHFDGSYSHSIGSTGGGPGEYSAIKDFTIDEENERIAILSLPATVYMYDLSGNFLFSKKIGEILFNNICSTPEGFVCSTNHNTLIKEEDAFLLFFFDKNVDLKEKRIPSQSAKVSFPPFVTNPLISTPKGLVFFDHFTSTFYHCPHNSPQEMQPFHFELDAPIPPEAYADPMLFFNSQQNSSFFLESYVVDNTLWAFLVKRGRLTFLLFNMDTGEKVFKDHKDFNLEILDYEEGYLYSSLNPSFILDNGNGHYPLNKSARYPIEEEGNRVIVRYRIK
;
A
#
# COMPACT_ATOMS: atom_id res chain seq x y z
N MET A 1 50.64 20.09 44.98
CA MET A 1 50.18 21.35 44.35
C MET A 1 48.72 21.14 43.96
N ARG A 2 47.71 21.31 44.83
CA ARG A 2 47.15 22.54 45.42
C ARG A 2 46.67 23.52 44.34
N TYR A 3 45.35 23.59 44.13
CA TYR A 3 44.46 24.77 44.09
C TYR A 3 43.12 24.39 43.38
N LEU A 4 42.08 23.99 44.15
CA LEU A 4 40.90 24.77 44.64
C LEU A 4 39.82 25.04 43.56
N ARG A 5 38.49 24.96 43.72
CA ARG A 5 37.49 24.63 44.78
C ARG A 5 36.34 25.65 44.64
N ASN A 6 35.11 25.25 44.31
CA ASN A 6 33.89 25.45 45.14
C ASN A 6 32.54 25.26 44.38
N LYS A 7 31.62 24.56 45.06
CA LYS A 7 30.16 24.49 44.87
C LYS A 7 29.47 25.49 45.83
N LEU A 8 28.27 25.98 45.49
CA LEU A 8 27.24 26.51 46.43
C LEU A 8 25.87 26.52 45.69
N PHE A 9 24.95 25.58 45.91
CA PHE A 9 23.88 25.42 46.92
C PHE A 9 22.65 26.37 46.83
N LEU A 10 21.49 25.71 46.69
CA LEU A 10 20.05 26.04 46.83
C LEU A 10 19.60 27.40 47.37
N TYR A 11 18.47 27.90 46.82
CA TYR A 11 17.33 28.38 47.64
C TYR A 11 15.97 27.92 47.08
N LEU A 12 15.11 27.57 48.02
CA LEU A 12 13.76 27.01 47.96
C LEU A 12 12.74 28.10 48.33
N PHE A 13 11.59 28.24 47.66
CA PHE A 13 10.32 28.84 48.14
C PHE A 13 9.32 28.80 46.95
N ALA A 14 8.01 28.64 47.04
CA ALA A 14 7.07 27.97 47.94
C ALA A 14 5.73 27.89 47.16
N TRP A 15 4.85 27.01 47.61
CA TRP A 15 3.54 26.68 47.06
C TRP A 15 2.61 27.87 46.78
N ILE A 16 1.88 27.80 45.66
CA ILE A 16 0.47 28.21 45.60
C ILE A 16 -0.29 27.15 44.79
N THR A 17 -1.07 26.33 45.50
CA THR A 17 -2.16 25.53 44.93
C THR A 17 -3.40 26.40 44.85
N ILE A 18 -3.90 26.66 43.64
CA ILE A 18 -5.30 27.02 43.40
C ILE A 18 -5.85 25.96 42.46
N GLY A 19 -6.65 25.06 43.04
CA GLY A 19 -7.54 24.22 42.27
C GLY A 19 -8.78 25.03 41.88
N LEU A 20 -9.10 25.01 40.59
CA LEU A 20 -10.46 25.15 40.11
C LEU A 20 -10.71 24.02 39.11
N SER A 21 -11.75 23.26 39.44
CA SER A 21 -12.29 22.11 38.76
C SER A 21 -12.69 22.45 37.32
N SER A 22 -12.33 21.59 36.37
CA SER A 22 -13.07 21.46 35.11
C SER A 22 -13.47 20.02 34.89
N CYS A 23 -14.75 19.84 34.60
CA CYS A 23 -15.46 18.59 34.50
C CYS A 23 -15.00 17.71 33.34
N GLY A 24 -15.14 16.41 33.57
CA GLY A 24 -15.16 15.32 32.60
C GLY A 24 -15.43 15.68 31.14
N GLY A 25 -14.36 15.71 30.37
CA GLY A 25 -14.39 15.24 28.99
C GLY A 25 -13.91 13.80 29.00
N LYS A 26 -14.64 12.89 28.36
CA LYS A 26 -14.11 11.57 28.03
C LYS A 26 -12.80 11.80 27.29
N SER A 27 -11.67 11.38 27.86
CA SER A 27 -10.42 11.38 27.12
C SER A 27 -10.55 10.31 26.04
N GLU A 28 -10.80 10.71 24.80
CA GLU A 28 -10.27 9.95 23.67
C GLU A 28 -8.77 9.85 23.94
N LYS A 29 -8.30 8.64 24.22
CA LYS A 29 -6.86 8.39 24.37
C LYS A 29 -6.24 8.81 23.04
N ALA A 30 -5.44 9.87 23.06
CA ALA A 30 -4.53 10.16 21.97
C ALA A 30 -3.70 8.89 21.72
N VAL A 31 -3.92 8.24 20.58
CA VAL A 31 -3.13 7.08 20.18
C VAL A 31 -1.68 7.56 20.14
N SER A 32 -0.82 6.89 20.92
CA SER A 32 0.62 7.13 20.85
C SER A 32 1.05 6.98 19.40
N SER A 33 1.71 8.01 18.85
CA SER A 33 2.22 7.97 17.48
C SER A 33 3.25 6.84 17.27
N THR A 34 3.75 6.23 18.34
CA THR A 34 4.61 5.05 18.28
C THR A 34 3.86 3.82 18.80
N ILE A 35 3.84 2.76 17.98
CA ILE A 35 3.21 1.46 18.25
C ILE A 35 4.30 0.39 18.35
N PRO A 36 4.57 -0.18 19.53
CA PRO A 36 5.63 -1.18 19.70
C PRO A 36 5.21 -2.54 19.15
N LEU A 37 5.97 -3.11 18.21
CA LEU A 37 5.78 -4.47 17.65
C LEU A 37 6.89 -5.41 18.12
N LEU A 38 7.05 -5.53 19.44
CA LEU A 38 8.18 -6.22 20.06
C LEU A 38 7.91 -7.71 20.29
N GLU A 39 6.71 -8.04 20.78
CA GLU A 39 6.33 -9.40 21.21
C GLU A 39 5.06 -9.86 20.50
N VAL A 40 5.07 -11.10 20.02
CA VAL A 40 3.92 -11.75 19.37
C VAL A 40 3.00 -12.41 20.40
N GLN A 41 1.70 -12.38 20.11
CA GLN A 41 0.60 -12.84 20.95
C GLN A 41 0.14 -14.25 20.52
N GLY A 42 1.11 -15.15 20.36
CA GLY A 42 0.88 -16.50 19.86
C GLY A 42 0.97 -16.62 18.34
N GLU A 43 0.32 -17.64 17.81
CA GLU A 43 0.40 -18.06 16.42
C GLU A 43 -1.00 -18.03 15.77
N THR A 44 -1.03 -17.94 14.44
CA THR A 44 -2.26 -17.96 13.64
C THR A 44 -1.99 -18.60 12.27
N THR A 45 -3.07 -19.01 11.61
CA THR A 45 -3.10 -19.51 10.22
C THR A 45 -4.00 -18.62 9.37
N LEU A 46 -3.92 -18.74 8.03
CA LEU A 46 -4.86 -18.08 7.14
C LEU A 46 -6.29 -18.55 7.43
N ASP A 47 -6.50 -19.85 7.57
CA ASP A 47 -7.83 -20.41 7.85
C ASP A 47 -8.45 -19.88 9.16
N GLU A 48 -7.65 -19.49 10.15
CA GLU A 48 -8.16 -18.85 11.37
C GLU A 48 -8.53 -17.38 11.17
N LEU A 49 -7.84 -16.68 10.28
CA LEU A 49 -8.01 -15.24 10.03
C LEU A 49 -9.09 -14.92 8.99
N LEU A 50 -9.26 -15.79 8.00
CA LEU A 50 -10.09 -15.52 6.84
C LEU A 50 -10.95 -16.71 6.42
N GLU A 51 -11.96 -16.39 5.64
CA GLU A 51 -12.83 -17.32 4.94
C GLU A 51 -12.76 -17.03 3.45
N ILE A 52 -12.23 -17.98 2.69
CA ILE A 52 -12.26 -17.94 1.23
C ILE A 52 -13.70 -18.13 0.77
N VAL A 53 -14.22 -17.16 0.04
CA VAL A 53 -15.61 -17.09 -0.41
C VAL A 53 -15.75 -17.78 -1.75
N ASP A 54 -14.91 -17.38 -2.71
CA ASP A 54 -14.81 -18.03 -4.01
C ASP A 54 -13.57 -17.62 -4.82
N CYS A 55 -13.39 -18.30 -5.93
CA CYS A 55 -12.29 -18.15 -6.87
C CYS A 55 -12.83 -17.92 -8.28
N THR A 56 -12.25 -16.95 -8.99
CA THR A 56 -12.60 -16.61 -10.38
C THR A 56 -11.37 -16.74 -11.27
N PRO A 57 -11.28 -17.81 -12.09
CA PRO A 57 -10.21 -17.97 -13.07
C PRO A 57 -10.37 -16.94 -14.18
N LEU A 58 -9.28 -16.27 -14.54
CA LEU A 58 -9.29 -15.30 -15.64
C LEU A 58 -9.12 -16.02 -16.98
N GLU A 59 -9.86 -15.58 -17.99
CA GLU A 59 -9.79 -16.11 -19.36
C GLU A 59 -8.34 -16.13 -19.86
N LEU A 60 -7.90 -17.27 -20.40
CA LEU A 60 -6.64 -17.39 -21.12
C LEU A 60 -6.88 -17.40 -22.64
N SER A 61 -6.35 -16.39 -23.33
CA SER A 61 -6.35 -16.26 -24.79
C SER A 61 -5.12 -15.46 -25.24
N GLU A 62 -4.85 -15.38 -26.55
CA GLU A 62 -3.78 -14.51 -27.07
C GLU A 62 -3.95 -13.04 -26.66
N LYS A 63 -5.18 -12.58 -26.41
CA LYS A 63 -5.47 -11.19 -26.05
C LYS A 63 -5.36 -10.93 -24.55
N SER A 64 -5.64 -11.94 -23.74
CA SER A 64 -5.70 -11.86 -22.28
C SER A 64 -4.50 -12.49 -21.58
N LEU A 65 -3.55 -13.08 -22.32
CA LEU A 65 -2.30 -13.58 -21.77
C LEU A 65 -1.60 -12.46 -21.00
N MET A 66 -1.27 -12.74 -19.74
CA MET A 66 -0.66 -11.78 -18.84
C MET A 66 0.31 -12.46 -17.86
N GLY A 67 1.21 -11.67 -17.30
CA GLY A 67 2.16 -12.14 -16.30
C GLY A 67 1.61 -12.05 -14.89
N ASN A 68 2.39 -11.43 -14.01
CA ASN A 68 1.97 -11.17 -12.64
C ASN A 68 0.99 -9.99 -12.58
N ILE A 69 0.00 -10.10 -11.69
CA ILE A 69 -0.84 -8.99 -11.30
C ILE A 69 -0.03 -8.12 -10.34
N HIS A 70 0.27 -6.89 -10.74
CA HIS A 70 1.06 -5.97 -9.93
C HIS A 70 0.21 -4.96 -9.15
N LYS A 71 -1.04 -4.76 -9.59
CA LYS A 71 -2.07 -3.96 -8.93
C LYS A 71 -3.41 -4.35 -9.53
N MET A 72 -4.47 -4.29 -8.74
CA MET A 72 -5.83 -4.42 -9.21
C MET A 72 -6.68 -3.29 -8.64
N ASN A 73 -7.62 -2.79 -9.43
CA ASN A 73 -8.75 -2.02 -8.93
C ASN A 73 -10.06 -2.65 -9.40
N ILE A 74 -11.04 -2.65 -8.52
CA ILE A 74 -12.37 -3.14 -8.77
C ILE A 74 -13.28 -1.93 -8.97
N TYR A 75 -13.99 -1.92 -10.10
CA TYR A 75 -14.95 -0.86 -10.38
C TYR A 75 -16.01 -1.34 -11.36
N GLN A 76 -17.28 -1.02 -11.09
CA GLN A 76 -18.43 -1.43 -11.93
C GLN A 76 -18.42 -2.93 -12.31
N LYS A 77 -18.17 -3.82 -11.33
CA LYS A 77 -18.13 -5.29 -11.50
C LYS A 77 -17.11 -5.77 -12.53
N LYS A 78 -15.98 -5.07 -12.62
CA LYS A 78 -14.83 -5.44 -13.46
C LYS A 78 -13.55 -5.42 -12.63
N TYR A 79 -12.63 -6.31 -12.98
CA TYR A 79 -11.25 -6.30 -12.51
C TYR A 79 -10.42 -5.49 -13.50
N TYR A 80 -9.84 -4.37 -13.06
CA TYR A 80 -8.80 -3.64 -13.78
C TYR A 80 -7.46 -4.09 -13.24
N ILE A 81 -6.68 -4.80 -14.04
CA ILE A 81 -5.49 -5.54 -13.62
C ILE A 81 -4.28 -4.97 -14.34
N LEU A 82 -3.31 -4.49 -13.58
CA LEU A 82 -2.05 -4.00 -14.13
C LEU A 82 -1.01 -5.13 -14.17
N ASP A 83 -0.50 -5.39 -15.37
CA ASP A 83 0.73 -6.14 -15.57
C ASP A 83 1.84 -5.19 -16.05
N ARG A 84 2.73 -4.83 -15.12
CA ARG A 84 3.82 -3.87 -15.36
C ARG A 84 4.99 -4.40 -16.16
N VAL A 85 5.13 -5.73 -16.27
CA VAL A 85 6.36 -6.35 -16.76
C VAL A 85 6.15 -6.97 -18.12
N GLN A 86 5.19 -7.89 -18.25
CA GLN A 86 5.06 -8.69 -19.45
C GLN A 86 4.29 -7.93 -20.54
N THR A 87 3.10 -7.44 -20.22
CA THR A 87 2.25 -6.74 -21.19
C THR A 87 2.28 -5.22 -21.10
N ARG A 88 2.71 -4.64 -19.97
CA ARG A 88 2.86 -3.19 -19.74
C ARG A 88 1.58 -2.40 -20.02
N LYS A 89 0.43 -2.96 -19.65
CA LYS A 89 -0.91 -2.37 -19.86
C LYS A 89 -1.87 -2.78 -18.74
N VAL A 90 -3.02 -2.11 -18.69
CA VAL A 90 -4.12 -2.50 -17.81
C VAL A 90 -5.06 -3.41 -18.57
N HIS A 91 -5.33 -4.61 -18.05
CA HIS A 91 -6.33 -5.54 -18.59
C HIS A 91 -7.63 -5.39 -17.84
N VAL A 92 -8.75 -5.49 -18.56
CA VAL A 92 -10.08 -5.37 -17.99
C VAL A 92 -10.79 -6.71 -18.15
N PHE A 93 -11.19 -7.31 -17.03
CA PHE A 93 -11.96 -8.55 -16.99
C PHE A 93 -13.30 -8.33 -16.29
N HIS A 94 -14.31 -9.10 -16.67
CA HIS A 94 -15.55 -9.18 -15.93
C HIS A 94 -15.38 -10.06 -14.67
N PHE A 95 -16.28 -9.92 -13.70
CA PHE A 95 -16.32 -10.75 -12.48
C PHE A 95 -16.59 -12.25 -12.74
N ASP A 96 -16.97 -12.62 -13.95
CA ASP A 96 -17.10 -14.01 -14.38
C ASP A 96 -15.79 -14.59 -14.95
N GLY A 97 -14.73 -13.79 -14.98
CA GLY A 97 -13.41 -14.14 -15.51
C GLY A 97 -13.23 -13.85 -17.00
N SER A 98 -14.27 -13.46 -17.75
CA SER A 98 -14.14 -13.18 -19.18
C SER A 98 -13.37 -11.90 -19.45
N TYR A 99 -12.52 -11.93 -20.47
CA TYR A 99 -11.74 -10.77 -20.89
C TYR A 99 -12.62 -9.77 -21.64
N SER A 100 -12.47 -8.49 -21.29
CA SER A 100 -13.19 -7.39 -21.95
C SER A 100 -12.29 -6.70 -22.97
N HIS A 101 -11.23 -6.05 -22.52
CA HIS A 101 -10.28 -5.29 -23.34
C HIS A 101 -9.02 -4.93 -22.53
N SER A 102 -8.07 -4.23 -23.13
CA SER A 102 -6.93 -3.62 -22.43
C SER A 102 -6.89 -2.11 -22.66
N ILE A 103 -6.25 -1.40 -21.74
CA ILE A 103 -6.13 0.05 -21.72
C ILE A 103 -4.66 0.43 -21.66
N GLY A 104 -4.26 1.31 -22.58
CA GLY A 104 -2.89 1.72 -22.76
C GLY A 104 -2.04 0.70 -23.52
N SER A 105 -0.96 1.19 -24.12
CA SER A 105 0.04 0.38 -24.81
C SER A 105 1.39 1.09 -24.79
N THR A 106 2.47 0.33 -25.02
CA THR A 106 3.80 0.91 -25.16
C THR A 106 4.09 1.32 -26.59
N GLY A 107 4.67 2.51 -26.78
CA GLY A 107 4.99 3.03 -28.11
C GLY A 107 5.28 4.53 -28.10
N GLY A 108 5.10 5.18 -29.25
CA GLY A 108 5.42 6.60 -29.45
C GLY A 108 4.27 7.43 -30.03
N GLY A 109 3.11 6.81 -30.29
CA GLY A 109 1.90 7.49 -30.75
C GLY A 109 1.15 8.22 -29.64
N PRO A 110 0.09 8.98 -29.98
CA PRO A 110 -0.82 9.57 -29.01
C PRO A 110 -1.43 8.48 -28.11
N GLY A 111 -1.33 8.64 -26.79
CA GLY A 111 -1.80 7.64 -25.85
C GLY A 111 -0.89 6.40 -25.71
N GLU A 112 0.28 6.39 -26.33
CA GLU A 112 1.27 5.34 -26.08
C GLU A 112 2.36 5.88 -25.16
N TYR A 113 2.89 5.01 -24.31
CA TYR A 113 3.88 5.39 -23.30
C TYR A 113 5.14 4.52 -23.34
N SER A 114 6.22 4.97 -22.69
CA SER A 114 7.48 4.24 -22.68
C SER A 114 7.46 3.04 -21.72
N ALA A 115 6.89 3.25 -20.53
CA ALA A 115 6.75 2.23 -19.50
C ALA A 115 5.68 2.65 -18.49
N ILE A 116 4.81 1.71 -18.13
CA ILE A 116 3.81 1.90 -17.08
C ILE A 116 4.42 1.70 -15.69
N LYS A 117 4.09 2.60 -14.75
CA LYS A 117 4.52 2.55 -13.35
C LYS A 117 3.39 2.21 -12.41
N ASP A 118 2.23 2.80 -12.62
CA ASP A 118 1.05 2.54 -11.80
C ASP A 118 -0.20 3.02 -12.53
N PHE A 119 -1.38 2.67 -12.01
CA PHE A 119 -2.65 3.22 -12.48
C PHE A 119 -3.63 3.45 -11.32
N THR A 120 -4.67 4.24 -11.57
CA THR A 120 -5.81 4.40 -10.67
C THR A 120 -7.06 4.78 -11.47
N ILE A 121 -8.24 4.61 -10.87
CA ILE A 121 -9.54 4.94 -11.47
C ILE A 121 -10.07 6.20 -10.77
N ASP A 122 -10.35 7.24 -11.56
CA ASP A 122 -11.12 8.42 -11.15
C ASP A 122 -12.59 8.12 -11.35
N GLU A 123 -13.20 7.46 -10.35
CA GLU A 123 -14.57 6.95 -10.41
C GLU A 123 -15.61 8.05 -10.68
N GLU A 124 -15.37 9.25 -10.14
CA GLU A 124 -16.29 10.39 -10.27
C GLU A 124 -16.43 10.86 -11.73
N ASN A 125 -15.35 10.78 -12.50
CA ASN A 125 -15.33 11.23 -13.88
C ASN A 125 -15.23 10.07 -14.88
N GLU A 126 -15.27 8.82 -14.40
CA GLU A 126 -15.16 7.61 -15.20
C GLU A 126 -13.90 7.60 -16.09
N ARG A 127 -12.75 7.94 -15.49
CA ARG A 127 -11.45 8.01 -16.17
C ARG A 127 -10.43 7.09 -15.53
N ILE A 128 -9.45 6.67 -16.34
CA ILE A 128 -8.29 5.89 -15.88
C ILE A 128 -7.04 6.73 -16.05
N ALA A 129 -6.32 6.88 -14.95
CA ALA A 129 -5.05 7.57 -14.89
C ALA A 129 -3.91 6.54 -14.89
N ILE A 130 -3.08 6.54 -15.93
CA ILE A 130 -1.88 5.72 -16.02
C ILE A 130 -0.66 6.60 -15.77
N LEU A 131 0.12 6.26 -14.74
CA LEU A 131 1.41 6.87 -14.48
C LEU A 131 2.49 6.15 -15.30
N SER A 132 3.26 6.92 -16.07
CA SER A 132 4.36 6.44 -16.92
C SER A 132 5.65 7.20 -16.67
N LEU A 133 6.77 6.55 -16.96
CA LEU A 133 8.09 7.21 -17.04
C LEU A 133 8.15 8.22 -18.22
N PRO A 134 8.91 9.33 -18.07
CA PRO A 134 9.70 9.70 -16.89
C PRO A 134 8.89 10.37 -15.76
N ALA A 135 7.71 10.95 -16.04
CA ALA A 135 6.78 11.51 -15.05
C ALA A 135 5.54 12.03 -15.78
N THR A 136 4.84 11.16 -16.50
CA THR A 136 3.71 11.55 -17.35
C THR A 136 2.49 10.76 -16.95
N VAL A 137 1.39 11.47 -16.74
CA VAL A 137 0.09 10.87 -16.50
C VAL A 137 -0.68 10.86 -17.81
N TYR A 138 -1.11 9.68 -18.23
CA TYR A 138 -1.95 9.44 -19.40
C TYR A 138 -3.38 9.18 -18.92
N MET A 139 -4.34 9.88 -19.51
CA MET A 139 -5.77 9.77 -19.18
C MET A 139 -6.51 9.04 -20.28
N TYR A 140 -7.34 8.09 -19.89
CA TYR A 140 -8.23 7.32 -20.75
C TYR A 140 -9.64 7.34 -20.18
N ASP A 141 -10.64 7.09 -21.02
CA ASP A 141 -11.96 6.66 -20.53
C ASP A 141 -11.95 5.18 -20.13
N LEU A 142 -13.06 4.69 -19.55
CA LEU A 142 -13.22 3.29 -19.14
C LEU A 142 -13.25 2.28 -20.31
N SER A 143 -13.37 2.75 -21.56
CA SER A 143 -13.31 1.91 -22.76
C SER A 143 -11.90 1.82 -23.33
N GLY A 144 -10.95 2.57 -22.76
CA GLY A 144 -9.55 2.62 -23.18
C GLY A 144 -9.26 3.66 -24.27
N ASN A 145 -10.18 4.57 -24.58
CA ASN A 145 -9.89 5.65 -25.51
C ASN A 145 -9.01 6.70 -24.83
N PHE A 146 -7.92 7.08 -25.50
CA PHE A 146 -7.03 8.12 -25.01
C PHE A 146 -7.71 9.49 -25.01
N LEU A 147 -7.59 10.21 -23.89
CA LEU A 147 -8.14 11.54 -23.70
C LEU A 147 -7.05 12.61 -23.83
N PHE A 148 -6.04 12.56 -22.97
CA PHE A 148 -4.88 13.45 -22.98
C PHE A 148 -3.74 12.89 -22.13
N SER A 149 -2.55 13.48 -22.23
CA SER A 149 -1.45 13.20 -21.30
C SER A 149 -0.80 14.49 -20.84
N LYS A 150 -0.21 14.45 -19.65
CA LYS A 150 0.45 15.61 -19.04
C LYS A 150 1.71 15.18 -18.29
N LYS A 151 2.82 15.88 -18.55
CA LYS A 151 4.05 15.74 -17.76
C LYS A 151 3.85 16.46 -16.43
N ILE A 152 4.09 15.76 -15.32
CA ILE A 152 3.77 16.20 -13.96
C ILE A 152 4.99 16.59 -13.13
N GLY A 153 6.20 16.48 -13.69
CA GLY A 153 7.43 16.90 -13.03
C GLY A 153 8.68 16.40 -13.74
N GLU A 154 9.85 16.68 -13.14
CA GLU A 154 11.16 16.18 -13.57
C GLU A 154 11.71 15.07 -12.64
N ILE A 155 10.89 14.62 -11.67
CA ILE A 155 11.22 13.57 -10.71
C ILE A 155 10.47 12.27 -11.04
N LEU A 156 10.96 11.14 -10.51
CA LEU A 156 10.30 9.86 -10.69
C LEU A 156 9.19 9.66 -9.64
N PHE A 157 8.03 9.24 -10.12
CA PHE A 157 6.93 8.76 -9.29
C PHE A 157 6.80 7.24 -9.42
N ASN A 158 6.44 6.58 -8.33
CA ASN A 158 6.25 5.14 -8.28
C ASN A 158 4.78 4.75 -8.23
N ASN A 159 3.95 5.52 -7.51
CA ASN A 159 2.53 5.22 -7.35
C ASN A 159 1.66 6.42 -7.72
N ILE A 160 0.43 6.12 -8.11
CA ILE A 160 -0.65 7.09 -8.30
C ILE A 160 -1.94 6.55 -7.68
N CYS A 161 -2.69 7.44 -7.03
CA CYS A 161 -3.97 7.13 -6.40
C CYS A 161 -4.96 8.27 -6.65
N SER A 162 -6.21 7.94 -6.98
CA SER A 162 -7.28 8.93 -7.12
C SER A 162 -7.92 9.23 -5.76
N THR A 163 -8.21 10.50 -5.53
CA THR A 163 -8.96 10.98 -4.36
C THR A 163 -10.13 11.84 -4.83
N PRO A 164 -11.09 12.19 -3.93
CA PRO A 164 -12.15 13.14 -4.26
C PRO A 164 -11.62 14.48 -4.82
N GLU A 165 -10.48 14.95 -4.35
CA GLU A 165 -9.88 16.24 -4.73
C GLU A 165 -9.03 16.18 -6.02
N GLY A 166 -8.61 14.98 -6.44
CA GLY A 166 -7.72 14.83 -7.58
C GLY A 166 -6.91 13.54 -7.58
N PHE A 167 -5.59 13.67 -7.69
CA PHE A 167 -4.66 12.55 -7.71
C PHE A 167 -3.52 12.81 -6.74
N VAL A 168 -3.01 11.74 -6.13
CA VAL A 168 -1.79 11.78 -5.33
C VAL A 168 -0.78 10.85 -5.95
N CYS A 169 0.44 11.33 -6.14
CA CYS A 169 1.57 10.51 -6.55
C CYS A 169 2.56 10.35 -5.41
N SER A 170 3.10 9.14 -5.23
CA SER A 170 4.20 8.91 -4.30
C SER A 170 5.53 8.73 -5.03
N THR A 171 6.60 9.20 -4.39
CA THR A 171 7.97 8.96 -4.87
C THR A 171 8.61 7.74 -4.21
N ASN A 172 8.14 7.29 -3.04
CA ASN A 172 8.74 6.22 -2.22
C ASN A 172 10.27 6.38 -2.05
N HIS A 173 10.73 7.61 -1.78
CA HIS A 173 12.15 7.98 -1.69
C HIS A 173 12.97 7.71 -2.97
N ASN A 174 12.34 7.34 -4.10
CA ASN A 174 13.01 7.10 -5.39
C ASN A 174 13.24 8.42 -6.13
N THR A 175 14.07 9.26 -5.55
CA THR A 175 14.21 10.61 -6.01
C THR A 175 15.69 10.98 -6.13
N LEU A 176 16.13 11.34 -7.34
CA LEU A 176 17.47 11.87 -7.60
C LEU A 176 17.52 13.36 -7.20
N ILE A 177 17.56 13.67 -5.91
CA ILE A 177 17.11 14.98 -5.42
C ILE A 177 18.20 16.03 -5.21
N LYS A 178 17.84 17.24 -5.67
CA LYS A 178 18.24 18.55 -5.13
C LYS A 178 17.21 18.96 -4.06
N GLU A 179 17.66 19.50 -2.92
CA GLU A 179 16.87 19.68 -1.66
C GLU A 179 15.43 20.22 -1.78
N GLU A 180 15.07 20.98 -2.82
CA GLU A 180 13.74 21.60 -3.00
C GLU A 180 12.58 20.66 -3.39
N ASP A 181 12.87 19.46 -3.91
CA ASP A 181 11.86 18.48 -4.34
C ASP A 181 11.80 17.23 -3.45
N ALA A 182 12.42 17.28 -2.26
CA ALA A 182 12.53 16.20 -1.28
C ALA A 182 11.23 15.85 -0.57
N PHE A 183 10.23 15.35 -1.30
CA PHE A 183 8.92 14.96 -0.75
C PHE A 183 8.51 13.55 -1.16
N LEU A 184 7.72 12.89 -0.31
CA LEU A 184 7.14 11.59 -0.58
C LEU A 184 5.83 11.68 -1.34
N LEU A 185 5.00 12.68 -1.05
CA LEU A 185 3.67 12.81 -1.63
C LEU A 185 3.50 14.12 -2.38
N PHE A 186 2.93 14.03 -3.57
CA PHE A 186 2.60 15.15 -4.44
C PHE A 186 1.12 15.08 -4.79
N PHE A 187 0.38 16.14 -4.48
CA PHE A 187 -1.07 16.19 -4.67
C PHE A 187 -1.37 17.06 -5.88
N PHE A 188 -2.22 16.54 -6.75
CA PHE A 188 -2.65 17.16 -7.98
C PHE A 188 -4.17 17.29 -7.98
N ASP A 189 -4.71 18.27 -8.70
CA ASP A 189 -6.14 18.32 -8.95
C ASP A 189 -6.58 17.29 -10.03
N LYS A 190 -7.87 17.26 -10.35
CA LYS A 190 -8.46 16.37 -11.37
C LYS A 190 -7.95 16.64 -12.80
N ASN A 191 -7.31 17.79 -13.06
CA ASN A 191 -6.64 18.11 -14.33
C ASN A 191 -5.13 17.83 -14.27
N VAL A 192 -4.69 17.19 -13.20
CA VAL A 192 -3.30 16.82 -12.93
C VAL A 192 -2.39 18.05 -12.84
N ASP A 193 -2.90 19.16 -12.31
CA ASP A 193 -2.10 20.33 -11.92
C ASP A 193 -1.63 20.18 -10.46
N LEU A 194 -0.32 20.37 -10.22
CA LEU A 194 0.27 20.25 -8.89
C LEU A 194 -0.31 21.30 -7.94
N LYS A 195 -0.80 20.86 -6.78
CA LYS A 195 -1.38 21.70 -5.73
C LYS A 195 -0.45 21.87 -4.54
N GLU A 196 0.13 20.77 -4.09
CA GLU A 196 0.93 20.74 -2.87
C GLU A 196 1.86 19.52 -2.81
N LYS A 197 2.86 19.61 -1.94
CA LYS A 197 3.81 18.53 -1.64
C LYS A 197 3.78 18.29 -0.13
N ARG A 198 3.79 17.04 0.29
CA ARG A 198 3.74 16.68 1.72
C ARG A 198 4.71 15.54 2.03
N ILE A 199 5.06 15.48 3.32
CA ILE A 199 5.99 14.53 3.92
C ILE A 199 7.39 14.63 3.29
N PRO A 200 8.35 15.27 3.97
CA PRO A 200 9.73 15.31 3.49
C PRO A 200 10.29 13.89 3.30
N SER A 201 10.93 13.67 2.15
CA SER A 201 11.67 12.44 1.85
C SER A 201 12.97 12.41 2.65
N GLN A 202 13.46 11.22 2.97
CA GLN A 202 14.82 11.09 3.48
C GLN A 202 15.83 11.40 2.38
N SER A 203 17.02 11.85 2.78
CA SER A 203 18.16 12.09 1.89
C SER A 203 18.90 10.81 1.50
N ALA A 204 18.62 9.69 2.17
CA ALA A 204 19.22 8.41 1.87
C ALA A 204 18.78 7.92 0.48
N LYS A 205 19.76 7.56 -0.37
CA LYS A 205 19.46 6.93 -1.65
C LYS A 205 18.89 5.54 -1.40
N VAL A 206 17.64 5.33 -1.75
CA VAL A 206 17.03 4.02 -1.78
C VAL A 206 17.24 3.41 -3.16
N SER A 207 17.85 2.23 -3.21
CA SER A 207 18.22 1.56 -4.47
C SER A 207 17.17 0.56 -4.98
N PHE A 208 16.15 0.24 -4.18
CA PHE A 208 15.07 -0.69 -4.55
C PHE A 208 13.68 -0.14 -4.26
N PRO A 209 12.66 -0.49 -5.06
CA PRO A 209 11.28 -0.12 -4.76
C PRO A 209 10.83 -0.75 -3.43
N PRO A 210 9.84 -0.16 -2.73
CA PRO A 210 9.28 -0.79 -1.54
C PRO A 210 8.67 -2.16 -1.90
N PHE A 211 8.72 -3.10 -0.95
CA PHE A 211 8.12 -4.44 -1.14
C PHE A 211 6.61 -4.45 -1.03
N VAL A 212 6.05 -3.44 -0.36
CA VAL A 212 4.60 -3.27 -0.23
C VAL A 212 3.99 -2.98 -1.60
N THR A 213 3.07 -3.83 -2.04
CA THR A 213 2.50 -3.78 -3.39
C THR A 213 1.77 -2.47 -3.69
N ASN A 214 1.01 -1.97 -2.71
CA ASN A 214 0.22 -0.74 -2.86
C ASN A 214 0.36 0.16 -1.63
N PRO A 215 1.46 0.93 -1.51
CA PRO A 215 1.69 1.76 -0.34
C PRO A 215 0.82 3.02 -0.33
N LEU A 216 0.10 3.35 -1.41
CA LEU A 216 -0.72 4.56 -1.54
C LEU A 216 -2.15 4.20 -1.94
N ILE A 217 -3.10 4.30 -0.99
CA ILE A 217 -4.48 3.83 -1.16
C ILE A 217 -5.44 4.93 -0.75
N SER A 218 -6.50 5.13 -1.52
CA SER A 218 -7.64 5.96 -1.13
C SER A 218 -8.72 5.05 -0.61
N THR A 219 -9.23 5.34 0.58
CA THR A 219 -10.32 4.61 1.22
C THR A 219 -11.53 5.53 1.36
N PRO A 220 -12.72 5.01 1.68
CA PRO A 220 -13.88 5.84 2.00
C PRO A 220 -13.65 6.80 3.18
N LYS A 221 -12.64 6.57 4.02
CA LYS A 221 -12.35 7.38 5.21
C LYS A 221 -11.19 8.35 5.05
N GLY A 222 -10.34 8.14 4.05
CA GLY A 222 -9.19 8.99 3.82
C GLY A 222 -8.14 8.37 2.90
N LEU A 223 -7.11 9.16 2.62
CA LEU A 223 -5.92 8.71 1.93
C LEU A 223 -4.97 8.05 2.94
N VAL A 224 -4.36 6.96 2.53
CA VAL A 224 -3.37 6.22 3.28
C VAL A 224 -2.07 6.16 2.50
N PHE A 225 -0.96 6.41 3.19
CA PHE A 225 0.38 6.17 2.67
C PHE A 225 1.24 5.39 3.66
N PHE A 226 1.81 4.27 3.23
CA PHE A 226 2.74 3.47 4.03
C PHE A 226 4.19 3.68 3.59
N ASP A 227 4.98 4.35 4.43
CA ASP A 227 6.41 4.47 4.25
C ASP A 227 7.12 3.25 4.83
N HIS A 228 7.33 2.26 3.96
CA HIS A 228 8.05 1.02 4.24
C HIS A 228 9.41 1.27 4.90
N PHE A 229 10.16 2.31 4.49
CA PHE A 229 11.54 2.52 4.93
C PHE A 229 11.62 3.03 6.37
N THR A 230 10.60 3.77 6.82
CA THR A 230 10.50 4.23 8.21
C THR A 230 9.57 3.38 9.06
N SER A 231 8.93 2.35 8.48
CA SER A 231 7.84 1.62 9.14
C SER A 231 6.75 2.58 9.66
N THR A 232 6.47 3.64 8.90
CA THR A 232 5.51 4.67 9.30
C THR A 232 4.34 4.67 8.37
N PHE A 233 3.16 4.55 8.96
CA PHE A 233 1.90 4.66 8.29
C PHE A 233 1.35 6.08 8.45
N TYR A 234 0.93 6.69 7.36
CA TYR A 234 0.35 8.03 7.34
C TYR A 234 -1.11 7.96 6.91
N HIS A 235 -2.00 8.48 7.76
CA HIS A 235 -3.42 8.60 7.46
C HIS A 235 -3.80 10.05 7.24
N CYS A 236 -4.50 10.34 6.15
CA CYS A 236 -5.11 11.63 5.88
C CYS A 236 -6.62 11.48 5.78
N PRO A 237 -7.36 11.74 6.87
CA PRO A 237 -8.81 11.66 6.86
C PRO A 237 -9.44 12.61 5.83
N HIS A 238 -10.50 12.19 5.13
CA HIS A 238 -11.21 13.07 4.18
C HIS A 238 -11.86 14.29 4.85
N ASN A 239 -12.22 14.19 6.12
CA ASN A 239 -12.78 15.31 6.89
C ASN A 239 -11.72 16.31 7.38
N SER A 240 -10.44 15.93 7.35
CA SER A 240 -9.29 16.77 7.72
C SER A 240 -8.18 16.61 6.67
N PRO A 241 -8.41 16.99 5.40
CA PRO A 241 -7.54 16.65 4.28
C PRO A 241 -6.19 17.38 4.34
N GLN A 242 -5.94 18.21 5.34
CA GLN A 242 -4.67 18.91 5.60
C GLN A 242 -3.78 18.18 6.62
N GLU A 243 -4.33 17.22 7.37
CA GLU A 243 -3.62 16.53 8.45
C GLU A 243 -3.18 15.14 8.01
N MET A 244 -1.86 14.94 7.89
CA MET A 244 -1.27 13.59 7.77
C MET A 244 -0.91 13.09 9.17
N GLN A 245 -1.68 12.19 9.74
CA GLN A 245 -1.45 11.59 11.05
C GLN A 245 -0.46 10.40 10.92
N PRO A 246 0.72 10.47 11.56
CA PRO A 246 1.70 9.40 11.51
C PRO A 246 1.50 8.36 12.63
N PHE A 247 1.58 7.09 12.25
CA PHE A 247 1.60 5.91 13.12
C PHE A 247 2.90 5.15 12.82
N HIS A 248 3.90 5.35 13.66
CA HIS A 248 5.21 4.73 13.57
C HIS A 248 5.21 3.37 14.28
N PHE A 249 5.57 2.30 13.56
CA PHE A 249 5.70 0.97 14.14
C PHE A 249 7.15 0.74 14.59
N GLU A 250 7.35 0.65 15.90
CA GLU A 250 8.65 0.33 16.49
C GLU A 250 8.91 -1.17 16.34
N LEU A 251 9.91 -1.52 15.53
CA LEU A 251 10.35 -2.89 15.29
C LEU A 251 11.51 -3.25 16.23
N ASP A 252 11.60 -4.52 16.61
CA ASP A 252 12.64 -5.03 17.51
C ASP A 252 14.05 -5.08 16.90
N ALA A 253 14.14 -5.16 15.57
CA ALA A 253 15.39 -5.19 14.82
C ALA A 253 15.17 -4.64 13.40
N PRO A 254 14.92 -3.33 13.22
CA PRO A 254 14.65 -2.77 11.90
C PRO A 254 15.85 -2.95 10.95
N ILE A 255 15.57 -2.99 9.65
CA ILE A 255 16.63 -2.94 8.62
C ILE A 255 17.44 -1.64 8.80
N PRO A 256 18.79 -1.72 8.86
CA PRO A 256 19.63 -0.53 8.92
C PRO A 256 19.38 0.40 7.72
N PRO A 257 19.24 1.73 7.89
CA PRO A 257 18.94 2.65 6.79
C PRO A 257 19.88 2.52 5.58
N GLU A 258 21.17 2.31 5.83
CA GLU A 258 22.20 2.11 4.81
C GLU A 258 21.98 0.84 3.97
N ALA A 259 21.32 -0.19 4.50
CA ALA A 259 21.02 -1.40 3.76
C ALA A 259 19.98 -1.15 2.65
N TYR A 260 19.12 -0.12 2.78
CA TYR A 260 18.20 0.27 1.71
C TYR A 260 18.91 0.84 0.47
N ALA A 261 20.17 1.26 0.60
CA ALA A 261 21.00 1.75 -0.49
C ALA A 261 21.80 0.65 -1.19
N ASP A 262 21.96 -0.53 -0.58
CA ASP A 262 22.83 -1.61 -1.06
C ASP A 262 22.08 -2.96 -1.03
N PRO A 263 21.72 -3.51 -2.21
CA PRO A 263 21.01 -4.79 -2.29
C PRO A 263 21.73 -5.94 -1.58
N MET A 264 23.06 -6.02 -1.65
CA MET A 264 23.82 -7.10 -1.00
C MET A 264 23.78 -6.96 0.52
N LEU A 265 23.90 -5.74 1.05
CA LEU A 265 23.72 -5.51 2.48
C LEU A 265 22.29 -5.85 2.91
N PHE A 266 21.27 -5.43 2.15
CA PHE A 266 19.88 -5.80 2.44
C PHE A 266 19.68 -7.31 2.51
N PHE A 267 20.14 -8.06 1.50
CA PHE A 267 20.00 -9.52 1.45
C PHE A 267 20.68 -10.23 2.64
N ASN A 268 21.82 -9.70 3.10
CA ASN A 268 22.54 -10.23 4.25
C ASN A 268 21.86 -9.88 5.59
N SER A 269 21.19 -8.73 5.67
CA SER A 269 20.52 -8.26 6.89
C SER A 269 19.12 -8.85 7.10
N GLN A 270 18.41 -9.21 6.04
CA GLN A 270 16.98 -9.57 6.10
C GLN A 270 16.64 -10.69 7.09
N GLN A 271 17.51 -11.71 7.24
CA GLN A 271 17.22 -12.87 8.09
C GLN A 271 17.13 -12.52 9.57
N ASN A 272 17.89 -11.52 10.01
CA ASN A 272 17.96 -11.10 11.41
C ASN A 272 17.20 -9.80 11.68
N SER A 273 16.54 -9.26 10.65
CA SER A 273 15.83 -7.99 10.72
C SER A 273 14.33 -8.19 10.68
N SER A 274 13.63 -7.13 11.03
CA SER A 274 12.18 -7.03 10.98
C SER A 274 11.80 -5.90 10.03
N PHE A 275 10.88 -6.17 9.11
CA PHE A 275 10.42 -5.22 8.10
C PHE A 275 9.08 -5.66 7.51
N PHE A 276 8.30 -4.70 7.03
CA PHE A 276 7.00 -4.96 6.42
C PHE A 276 7.15 -5.53 5.01
N LEU A 277 6.34 -6.53 4.69
CA LEU A 277 6.21 -7.09 3.34
C LEU A 277 4.99 -6.51 2.64
N GLU A 278 3.86 -6.51 3.33
CA GLU A 278 2.58 -6.09 2.79
C GLU A 278 1.82 -5.26 3.80
N SER A 279 1.02 -4.33 3.29
CA SER A 279 0.05 -3.59 4.08
C SER A 279 -1.14 -3.21 3.23
N TYR A 280 -2.33 -3.31 3.80
CA TYR A 280 -3.57 -2.82 3.22
C TYR A 280 -4.47 -2.26 4.31
N VAL A 281 -5.34 -1.31 3.97
CA VAL A 281 -6.27 -0.71 4.92
C VAL A 281 -7.69 -1.05 4.53
N VAL A 282 -8.41 -1.62 5.48
CA VAL A 282 -9.85 -1.84 5.40
C VAL A 282 -10.50 -0.99 6.47
N ASP A 283 -11.33 -0.03 6.04
CA ASP A 283 -11.90 0.99 6.91
C ASP A 283 -10.83 1.73 7.74
N ASN A 284 -10.77 1.48 9.05
CA ASN A 284 -9.77 2.06 9.96
C ASN A 284 -8.81 1.01 10.52
N THR A 285 -8.73 -0.16 9.89
CA THR A 285 -7.87 -1.26 10.34
C THR A 285 -6.77 -1.48 9.31
N LEU A 286 -5.52 -1.32 9.75
CA LEU A 286 -4.34 -1.75 9.02
C LEU A 286 -4.21 -3.26 9.13
N TRP A 287 -4.15 -3.89 7.97
CA TRP A 287 -3.79 -5.29 7.76
C TRP A 287 -2.37 -5.32 7.23
N ALA A 288 -1.47 -6.04 7.88
CA ALA A 288 -0.10 -6.10 7.42
C ALA A 288 0.55 -7.45 7.68
N PHE A 289 1.43 -7.83 6.75
CA PHE A 289 2.36 -8.92 6.92
C PHE A 289 3.76 -8.35 7.00
N LEU A 290 4.54 -8.88 7.92
CA LEU A 290 5.91 -8.45 8.15
C LEU A 290 6.80 -9.66 8.41
N VAL A 291 8.06 -9.54 8.04
CA VAL A 291 9.09 -10.45 8.51
C VAL A 291 9.52 -9.95 9.88
N LYS A 292 9.56 -10.82 10.87
CA LYS A 292 10.16 -10.58 12.18
C LYS A 292 11.29 -11.59 12.41
N ARG A 293 12.53 -11.16 12.16
CA ARG A 293 13.74 -12.01 12.26
C ARG A 293 13.58 -13.37 11.57
N GLY A 294 13.18 -13.31 10.30
CA GLY A 294 13.00 -14.49 9.43
C GLY A 294 11.69 -15.26 9.61
N ARG A 295 10.81 -14.85 10.53
CA ARG A 295 9.46 -15.42 10.65
C ARG A 295 8.43 -14.51 10.01
N LEU A 296 7.45 -15.09 9.33
CA LEU A 296 6.30 -14.34 8.84
C LEU A 296 5.36 -14.05 10.02
N THR A 297 4.96 -12.81 10.16
CA THR A 297 4.14 -12.34 11.28
C THR A 297 3.03 -11.47 10.72
N PHE A 298 1.84 -11.62 11.29
CA PHE A 298 0.63 -10.91 10.91
C PHE A 298 0.29 -9.82 11.92
N LEU A 299 -0.14 -8.67 11.41
CA LEU A 299 -0.57 -7.52 12.19
C LEU A 299 -1.98 -7.08 11.77
N LEU A 300 -2.84 -6.96 12.77
CA LEU A 300 -4.00 -6.07 12.73
C LEU A 300 -3.77 -4.91 13.66
N PHE A 301 -4.05 -3.71 13.17
CA PHE A 301 -4.00 -2.50 13.98
C PHE A 301 -5.19 -1.62 13.66
N ASN A 302 -6.06 -1.42 14.65
CA ASN A 302 -7.20 -0.52 14.52
C ASN A 302 -6.76 0.90 14.92
N MET A 303 -6.85 1.83 13.98
CA MET A 303 -6.35 3.20 14.14
C MET A 303 -7.18 4.04 15.10
N ASP A 304 -8.47 3.73 15.27
CA ASP A 304 -9.37 4.49 16.15
C ASP A 304 -9.16 4.11 17.62
N THR A 305 -9.02 2.82 17.89
CA THR A 305 -8.93 2.27 19.26
C THR A 305 -7.49 2.07 19.72
N GLY A 306 -6.54 1.97 18.78
CA GLY A 306 -5.17 1.55 19.03
C GLY A 306 -5.02 0.06 19.36
N GLU A 307 -6.11 -0.72 19.27
CA GLU A 307 -6.06 -2.17 19.48
C GLU A 307 -5.25 -2.84 18.38
N LYS A 308 -4.49 -3.87 18.76
CA LYS A 308 -3.68 -4.65 17.83
C LYS A 308 -3.71 -6.13 18.13
N VAL A 309 -3.69 -6.92 17.06
CA VAL A 309 -3.41 -8.35 17.08
C VAL A 309 -2.09 -8.54 16.36
N PHE A 310 -1.11 -9.11 17.02
CA PHE A 310 0.22 -9.30 16.45
C PHE A 310 0.68 -10.73 16.69
N LYS A 311 0.72 -11.58 15.67
CA LYS A 311 0.89 -13.03 15.82
C LYS A 311 1.83 -13.61 14.78
N ASP A 312 2.58 -14.63 15.15
CA ASP A 312 3.34 -15.42 14.18
C ASP A 312 2.38 -16.10 13.21
N HIS A 313 2.66 -16.00 11.91
CA HIS A 313 1.85 -16.55 10.83
C HIS A 313 2.53 -17.78 10.24
N LYS A 314 1.84 -18.92 10.22
CA LYS A 314 2.44 -20.22 9.84
C LYS A 314 2.27 -20.61 8.38
N ASP A 315 1.39 -19.95 7.66
CA ASP A 315 1.06 -20.29 6.28
C ASP A 315 1.76 -19.34 5.30
N PHE A 316 1.42 -19.50 4.02
CA PHE A 316 1.80 -18.54 2.99
C PHE A 316 1.07 -17.20 3.18
N ASN A 317 1.54 -16.16 2.50
CA ASN A 317 0.92 -14.84 2.50
C ASN A 317 -0.02 -14.69 1.29
N LEU A 318 -1.19 -14.08 1.51
CA LEU A 318 -2.08 -13.62 0.44
C LEU A 318 -1.87 -12.13 0.21
N GLU A 319 -1.28 -11.78 -0.94
CA GLU A 319 -1.12 -10.40 -1.38
C GLU A 319 -2.49 -9.76 -1.58
N ILE A 320 -2.79 -8.69 -0.84
CA ILE A 320 -4.06 -7.97 -0.96
C ILE A 320 -3.95 -7.01 -2.15
N LEU A 321 -4.75 -7.28 -3.18
CA LEU A 321 -4.79 -6.48 -4.40
C LEU A 321 -5.85 -5.39 -4.34
N ASP A 322 -7.03 -5.69 -3.79
CA ASP A 322 -8.09 -4.70 -3.60
C ASP A 322 -9.14 -5.09 -2.56
N TYR A 323 -10.02 -4.15 -2.22
CA TYR A 323 -11.15 -4.33 -1.30
C TYR A 323 -12.43 -3.71 -1.85
N GLU A 324 -13.52 -4.49 -1.89
CA GLU A 324 -14.85 -4.00 -2.30
C GLU A 324 -15.94 -4.72 -1.48
N GLU A 325 -16.92 -3.95 -0.97
CA GLU A 325 -18.13 -4.47 -0.33
C GLU A 325 -17.90 -5.51 0.79
N GLY A 326 -16.86 -5.31 1.62
CA GLY A 326 -16.54 -6.22 2.72
C GLY A 326 -15.68 -7.42 2.33
N TYR A 327 -15.26 -7.51 1.08
CA TYR A 327 -14.41 -8.57 0.57
C TYR A 327 -13.03 -8.05 0.18
N LEU A 328 -12.02 -8.84 0.53
CA LEU A 328 -10.64 -8.68 0.07
C LEU A 328 -10.42 -9.57 -1.15
N TYR A 329 -9.55 -9.11 -2.03
CA TYR A 329 -9.22 -9.79 -3.27
C TYR A 329 -7.71 -9.99 -3.39
N SER A 330 -7.31 -11.21 -3.72
CA SER A 330 -5.94 -11.61 -4.00
C SER A 330 -5.87 -12.34 -5.34
N SER A 331 -4.66 -12.69 -5.76
CA SER A 331 -4.42 -13.53 -6.93
C SER A 331 -3.49 -14.69 -6.57
N LEU A 332 -3.86 -15.89 -7.00
CA LEU A 332 -3.04 -17.09 -6.86
C LEU A 332 -2.71 -17.71 -8.22
N ASN A 333 -1.61 -18.46 -8.25
CA ASN A 333 -1.32 -19.34 -9.38
C ASN A 333 -2.31 -20.51 -9.38
N PRO A 334 -2.80 -20.94 -10.55
CA PRO A 334 -3.69 -22.10 -10.65
C PRO A 334 -3.09 -23.36 -10.03
N SER A 335 -1.81 -23.66 -10.28
CA SER A 335 -1.11 -24.82 -9.72
C SER A 335 -1.16 -24.85 -8.20
N PHE A 336 -0.95 -23.71 -7.54
CA PHE A 336 -1.05 -23.62 -6.08
C PHE A 336 -2.45 -23.99 -5.59
N ILE A 337 -3.52 -23.54 -6.27
CA ILE A 337 -4.88 -23.89 -5.89
C ILE A 337 -5.15 -25.37 -6.14
N LEU A 338 -4.67 -25.94 -7.25
CA LEU A 338 -4.87 -27.37 -7.57
C LEU A 338 -4.14 -28.27 -6.57
N ASP A 339 -2.92 -27.92 -6.18
CA ASP A 339 -2.10 -28.69 -5.22
C ASP A 339 -2.65 -28.63 -3.79
N ASN A 340 -3.30 -27.52 -3.42
CA ASN A 340 -3.83 -27.28 -2.06
C ASN A 340 -5.37 -27.33 -2.00
N GLY A 341 -6.02 -27.78 -3.07
CA GLY A 341 -7.43 -27.54 -3.39
C GLY A 341 -8.46 -28.43 -2.72
N ASN A 342 -8.16 -29.08 -1.59
CA ASN A 342 -9.07 -30.01 -0.89
C ASN A 342 -10.31 -29.30 -0.26
N GLY A 343 -11.11 -28.59 -1.06
CA GLY A 343 -12.34 -27.90 -0.66
C GLY A 343 -12.15 -26.44 -0.20
N HIS A 344 -10.92 -25.92 -0.12
CA HIS A 344 -10.62 -24.58 0.40
C HIS A 344 -10.84 -23.44 -0.62
N TYR A 345 -10.92 -23.74 -1.92
CA TYR A 345 -11.01 -22.76 -3.00
C TYR A 345 -12.25 -22.99 -3.87
N PRO A 346 -13.46 -22.70 -3.36
CA PRO A 346 -14.69 -22.91 -4.12
C PRO A 346 -14.72 -22.01 -5.36
N LEU A 347 -15.17 -22.56 -6.50
CA LEU A 347 -15.32 -21.77 -7.73
C LEU A 347 -16.49 -20.79 -7.59
N ASN A 348 -16.32 -19.56 -8.08
CA ASN A 348 -17.39 -18.58 -8.17
C ASN A 348 -18.51 -19.14 -9.05
N LYS A 349 -19.76 -19.03 -8.60
CA LYS A 349 -20.94 -19.54 -9.34
C LYS A 349 -21.12 -18.92 -10.72
N SER A 350 -20.63 -17.70 -10.93
CA SER A 350 -20.65 -17.06 -12.24
C SER A 350 -19.40 -17.33 -13.06
N ALA A 351 -18.36 -17.99 -12.53
CA ALA A 351 -17.13 -18.24 -13.26
C ALA A 351 -17.41 -18.99 -14.57
N ARG A 352 -16.87 -18.47 -15.68
CA ARG A 352 -17.03 -19.08 -17.01
C ARG A 352 -16.03 -20.19 -17.29
N TYR A 353 -14.91 -20.19 -16.58
CA TYR A 353 -13.77 -21.06 -16.86
C TYR A 353 -13.44 -21.91 -15.63
N PRO A 354 -12.97 -23.16 -15.84
CA PRO A 354 -12.39 -23.95 -14.76
C PRO A 354 -11.02 -23.41 -14.35
N ILE A 355 -10.50 -23.89 -13.21
CA ILE A 355 -9.10 -23.68 -12.82
C ILE A 355 -8.26 -24.72 -13.55
N GLU A 356 -7.34 -24.27 -14.41
CA GLU A 356 -6.44 -25.12 -15.20
C GLU A 356 -4.98 -24.75 -14.90
N GLU A 357 -4.09 -25.74 -14.84
CA GLU A 357 -2.69 -25.57 -14.38
C GLU A 357 -1.92 -24.49 -15.16
N GLU A 358 -2.10 -24.44 -16.48
CA GLU A 358 -1.47 -23.47 -17.37
C GLU A 358 -2.31 -22.19 -17.59
N GLY A 359 -3.39 -22.02 -16.82
CA GLY A 359 -4.30 -20.89 -16.90
C GLY A 359 -3.66 -19.55 -16.47
N ASN A 360 -4.34 -18.46 -16.82
CA ASN A 360 -4.06 -17.16 -16.19
C ASN A 360 -4.32 -17.23 -14.68
N ARG A 361 -3.86 -16.20 -13.95
CA ARG A 361 -4.07 -16.07 -12.49
C ARG A 361 -5.54 -16.23 -12.10
N VAL A 362 -5.76 -16.78 -10.91
CA VAL A 362 -7.10 -16.93 -10.32
C VAL A 362 -7.29 -15.84 -9.27
N ILE A 363 -8.35 -15.04 -9.42
CA ILE A 363 -8.74 -14.06 -8.41
C ILE A 363 -9.41 -14.80 -7.26
N VAL A 364 -8.90 -14.62 -6.05
CA VAL A 364 -9.43 -15.21 -4.82
C VAL A 364 -10.14 -14.11 -4.04
N ARG A 365 -11.43 -14.31 -3.78
CA ARG A 365 -12.25 -13.42 -2.96
C ARG A 365 -12.44 -14.04 -1.58
N TYR A 366 -12.18 -13.27 -0.54
CA TYR A 366 -12.28 -13.75 0.83
C TYR A 366 -12.73 -12.64 1.77
N ARG A 367 -13.18 -13.03 2.95
CA ARG A 367 -13.53 -12.11 4.04
C ARG A 367 -12.77 -12.47 5.30
N ILE A 368 -12.71 -11.53 6.20
CA ILE A 368 -12.11 -11.69 7.51
C ILE A 368 -13.15 -12.36 8.43
N LYS A 369 -12.68 -13.21 9.35
CA LYS A 369 -13.52 -13.90 10.33
C LYS A 369 -13.82 -13.06 11.57
#